data_AF-A0A8S3F8U9-F1
#
_entry.id   AF-A0A8S3F8U9-F1
#
_cell.length_a   1.000
_cell.length_b   1.000
_cell.length_c   1.000
_cell.angle_alpha   90.00
_cell.angle_beta   90.00
_cell.angle_gamma   90.00
#
_symmetry.space_group_name_H-M   'P 1'
#
loop_
_entity.id
_entity.type
_entity.pdbx_description
1 polymer ?
#
loop_
_entity_poly.entity_id
_entity_poly.type
_entity_poly.pdbx_seq_one_letter_code
_entity_poly.pdbx_strand_id
1 'polypeptide(L)'
;MFPFCPGYYAHVSTLEDIQENVEDYIPVTARPIAMYNDHVTVWSSVFLDVERTLPIKTYKWFPFKLSDLSMSMDEFKNKSKPVHLMISIAQPVLNPPQDKKDENILLGAVGVDIPVKLLQEFS
;
A
#
# COMPACT_ATOMS: atom_id res chain seq x y z
N MET A 1 24.39 5.31 -20.39
CA MET A 1 24.32 6.44 -19.45
C MET A 1 22.97 6.33 -18.76
N PHE A 2 22.94 6.02 -17.46
CA PHE A 2 21.67 5.93 -16.72
C PHE A 2 21.11 7.35 -16.52
N PRO A 3 19.81 7.57 -16.72
CA PRO A 3 19.20 8.89 -16.47
C PRO A 3 19.33 9.23 -14.98
N PHE A 4 19.79 10.45 -14.71
CA PHE A 4 19.93 10.96 -13.34
C PHE A 4 18.55 11.36 -12.81
N CYS A 5 18.08 10.67 -11.76
CA CYS A 5 16.86 11.03 -11.04
C CYS A 5 17.23 11.88 -9.82
N PRO A 6 17.09 13.21 -9.85
CA PRO A 6 17.36 14.04 -8.68
C PRO A 6 16.40 13.70 -7.54
N GLY A 7 16.88 13.78 -6.30
CA GLY A 7 16.06 13.60 -5.10
C GLY A 7 15.09 14.76 -4.85
N TYR A 8 14.37 14.69 -3.73
CA TYR A 8 13.45 15.73 -3.25
C TYR A 8 13.75 16.00 -1.77
N TYR A 9 13.62 17.26 -1.35
CA TYR A 9 13.82 17.69 0.02
C TYR A 9 12.55 18.35 0.54
N ALA A 10 12.06 17.87 1.67
CA ALA A 10 10.93 18.45 2.39
C ALA A 10 11.34 18.78 3.82
N HIS A 11 10.86 19.91 4.33
CA HIS A 11 11.07 20.32 5.71
C HIS A 11 9.91 19.82 6.57
N VAL A 12 10.21 19.05 7.61
CA VAL A 12 9.23 18.51 8.57
C VAL A 12 9.31 19.36 9.84
N SER A 13 8.19 19.96 10.26
CA SER A 13 8.14 20.77 11.49
C SER A 13 7.36 20.09 12.60
N THR A 14 6.31 19.33 12.25
CA THR A 14 5.43 18.65 13.20
C THR A 14 5.34 17.14 12.92
N LEU A 15 4.80 16.37 13.87
CA LEU A 15 4.55 14.93 13.66
C LEU A 15 3.45 14.67 12.62
N GLU A 16 2.54 15.62 12.42
CA GLU A 16 1.46 15.53 11.42
C GLU A 16 2.05 15.69 10.01
N ASP A 17 3.02 16.59 9.83
CA ASP A 17 3.71 16.81 8.55
C ASP A 17 4.55 15.59 8.10
N ILE A 18 4.96 14.71 9.04
CA ILE A 18 5.80 13.55 8.71
C ILE A 18 5.09 12.63 7.71
N GLN A 19 3.79 12.39 7.93
CA GLN A 19 3.05 11.43 7.12
C GLN A 19 2.96 11.92 5.66
N GLU A 20 2.51 13.16 5.47
CA GLU A 20 2.37 13.76 4.15
C GLU A 20 3.73 13.90 3.44
N ASN A 21 4.77 14.36 4.14
CA ASN A 21 6.10 14.51 3.54
C ASN A 21 6.73 13.17 3.12
N VAL A 22 6.42 12.07 3.80
CA VAL A 22 6.90 10.74 3.43
C VAL A 22 6.13 10.20 2.24
N GLU A 23 4.80 10.37 2.21
CA GLU A 23 3.96 9.95 1.10
C GLU A 23 4.30 10.71 -0.20
N ASP A 24 4.59 12.01 -0.10
CA ASP A 24 5.02 12.86 -1.22
C ASP A 24 6.35 12.43 -1.87
N TYR A 25 7.11 11.56 -1.19
CA TYR A 25 8.36 11.03 -1.73
C TYR A 25 8.16 9.83 -2.66
N ILE A 26 6.97 9.20 -2.66
CA ILE A 26 6.67 8.01 -3.50
C ILE A 26 6.84 8.30 -5.00
N PRO A 27 6.36 9.43 -5.57
CA PRO A 27 6.59 9.74 -6.98
C PRO A 27 8.07 9.89 -7.34
N VAL A 28 8.92 10.32 -6.40
CA VAL A 28 10.36 10.51 -6.62
C VAL A 28 11.08 9.17 -6.74
N THR A 29 10.74 8.22 -5.88
CA THR A 29 11.30 6.85 -5.91
C THR A 29 10.75 6.03 -7.07
N ALA A 30 9.54 6.34 -7.55
CA ALA A 30 8.93 5.69 -8.70
C ALA A 30 9.52 6.13 -10.06
N ARG A 31 10.27 7.25 -10.14
CA ARG A 31 10.81 7.81 -11.39
C ARG A 31 11.58 6.81 -12.25
N PRO A 32 12.48 5.96 -11.71
CA PRO A 32 13.16 4.97 -12.54
C PRO A 32 12.18 4.00 -13.22
N ILE A 33 11.20 3.50 -12.48
CA ILE A 33 10.18 2.55 -12.99
C ILE A 33 9.33 3.22 -14.08
N ALA A 34 8.90 4.45 -13.81
CA ALA A 34 8.23 5.34 -14.76
C ALA A 34 9.06 5.53 -16.04
N MET A 35 10.32 5.94 -15.93
CA MET A 35 11.19 6.22 -17.08
C MET A 35 11.36 5.01 -18.01
N TYR A 36 11.47 3.80 -17.45
CA TYR A 36 11.60 2.57 -18.24
C TYR A 36 10.26 2.03 -18.75
N ASN A 37 9.14 2.64 -18.36
CA ASN A 37 7.79 2.15 -18.64
C ASN A 37 7.64 0.66 -18.25
N ASP A 38 8.17 0.30 -17.08
CA ASP A 38 8.22 -1.08 -16.62
C ASP A 38 7.00 -1.42 -15.76
N HIS A 39 6.42 -2.59 -16.01
CA HIS A 39 5.23 -3.11 -15.32
C HIS A 39 5.63 -4.28 -14.42
N VAL A 40 6.52 -4.02 -13.47
CA VAL A 40 6.97 -5.04 -12.52
C VAL A 40 5.80 -5.51 -11.66
N THR A 41 5.54 -6.81 -11.69
CA THR A 41 4.62 -7.46 -10.76
C THR A 41 5.35 -7.76 -9.45
N VAL A 42 4.86 -7.21 -8.34
CA VAL A 42 5.45 -7.39 -7.01
C VAL A 42 4.48 -8.16 -6.13
N TRP A 43 5.01 -9.09 -5.34
CA TRP A 43 4.28 -9.84 -4.34
C TRP A 43 4.57 -9.27 -2.95
N SER A 44 3.54 -9.04 -2.15
CA SER A 44 3.71 -8.68 -0.76
C SER A 44 4.21 -9.89 0.05
N SER A 45 4.81 -9.62 1.21
CA SER A 45 4.89 -10.63 2.26
C SER A 45 3.49 -11.03 2.72
N VAL A 46 3.40 -12.17 3.41
CA VAL A 46 2.14 -12.60 4.03
C VAL A 46 1.74 -11.58 5.09
N PHE A 47 0.51 -11.10 5.02
CA PHE A 47 -0.09 -10.18 5.99
C PHE A 47 -1.43 -10.70 6.51
N LEU A 48 -1.91 -10.09 7.59
CA LEU A 48 -3.19 -10.40 8.21
C LEU A 48 -4.28 -9.49 7.62
N ASP A 49 -5.42 -10.07 7.25
CA ASP A 49 -6.60 -9.31 6.80
C ASP A 49 -7.31 -8.64 7.98
N VAL A 50 -6.70 -7.63 8.59
CA VAL A 50 -7.21 -6.99 9.81
C VAL A 50 -8.51 -6.22 9.55
N GLU A 51 -8.63 -5.58 8.39
CA GLU A 51 -9.79 -4.74 8.04
C GLU A 51 -11.08 -5.55 7.84
N ARG A 52 -11.00 -6.72 7.20
CA ARG A 52 -12.20 -7.56 7.02
C ARG A 52 -12.50 -8.41 8.26
N THR A 53 -11.50 -8.62 9.11
CA THR A 53 -11.61 -9.53 10.26
C THR A 53 -12.08 -8.83 11.53
N LEU A 54 -11.56 -7.63 11.79
CA LEU A 54 -11.97 -6.86 12.95
C LEU A 54 -13.22 -6.04 12.61
N PRO A 55 -14.23 -5.96 13.50
CA PRO A 55 -15.37 -5.05 13.33
C PRO A 55 -14.96 -3.60 13.61
N ILE A 56 -13.77 -3.21 13.16
CA ILE A 56 -13.26 -1.85 13.23
C ILE A 56 -13.89 -1.11 12.06
N LYS A 57 -15.04 -0.48 12.31
CA LYS A 57 -15.62 0.51 11.38
C LYS A 57 -14.87 1.83 11.52
N THR A 58 -13.57 1.86 11.25
CA THR A 58 -12.86 3.13 11.14
C THR A 58 -12.93 3.60 9.70
N TYR A 59 -14.02 4.27 9.35
CA TYR A 59 -14.10 5.15 8.17
C TYR A 59 -13.24 6.42 8.34
N LYS A 60 -12.18 6.35 9.14
CA LYS A 60 -11.36 7.48 9.55
C LYS A 60 -9.90 7.08 9.44
N TRP A 61 -9.28 7.54 8.35
CA TRP A 61 -7.89 7.33 7.92
C TRP A 61 -6.84 7.98 8.85
N PHE A 62 -7.10 8.05 10.17
CA PHE A 62 -6.28 8.76 11.17
C PHE A 62 -5.77 7.79 12.23
N PRO A 63 -4.70 8.14 12.98
CA PRO A 63 -3.76 7.15 13.49
C PRO A 63 -4.45 6.15 14.41
N PHE A 64 -4.32 4.89 14.02
CA PHE A 64 -4.79 3.72 14.75
C PHE A 64 -4.34 3.80 16.21
N LYS A 65 -5.27 4.03 17.14
CA LYS A 65 -4.94 4.00 18.56
C LYS A 65 -5.10 2.57 19.05
N LEU A 66 -4.12 2.09 19.82
CA LEU A 66 -4.19 0.77 20.44
C LEU A 66 -5.43 0.63 21.36
N SER A 67 -5.94 1.74 21.90
CA SER A 67 -7.21 1.78 22.63
C SER A 67 -8.42 1.38 21.78
N ASP A 68 -8.38 1.60 20.46
CA ASP A 68 -9.47 1.20 19.56
C ASP A 68 -9.48 -0.31 19.34
N LEU A 69 -8.37 -0.99 19.69
CA LEU A 69 -8.27 -2.44 19.78
C LEU A 69 -8.79 -2.98 21.13
N SER A 70 -9.33 -2.15 22.04
CA SER A 70 -9.87 -2.59 23.33
C SER A 70 -11.23 -3.28 23.19
N MET A 71 -11.28 -4.33 22.38
CA MET A 71 -12.38 -5.27 22.36
C MET A 71 -12.08 -6.38 23.37
N SER A 72 -13.04 -6.69 24.24
CA SER A 72 -12.90 -7.82 25.16
C SER A 72 -12.73 -9.13 24.38
N MET A 73 -12.03 -10.11 24.95
CA MET A 73 -11.79 -11.40 24.28
C MET A 73 -13.11 -12.14 23.93
N ASP A 74 -14.15 -11.94 24.73
CA ASP A 74 -15.48 -12.51 24.51
C ASP A 74 -16.23 -11.79 23.37
N GLU A 75 -16.10 -10.47 23.28
CA GLU A 75 -16.64 -9.70 22.16
C GLU A 75 -15.88 -9.99 20.86
N PHE A 76 -14.55 -10.19 20.93
CA PHE A 76 -13.73 -10.66 19.83
C PHE A 76 -14.23 -12.00 19.31
N LYS A 77 -14.35 -13.03 20.14
CA LYS A 77 -14.83 -14.34 19.70
C LYS A 77 -16.24 -14.32 19.09
N ASN A 78 -17.11 -13.43 19.57
CA ASN A 78 -18.49 -13.35 19.11
C ASN A 78 -18.71 -12.48 17.87
N LYS A 79 -17.85 -11.47 17.62
CA LYS A 79 -18.00 -10.52 16.50
C LYS A 79 -16.91 -10.62 15.44
N SER A 80 -15.74 -11.17 15.75
CA SER A 80 -14.64 -11.27 14.79
C SER A 80 -14.90 -12.40 13.80
N LYS A 81 -14.55 -12.14 12.54
CA LYS A 81 -14.47 -13.21 11.56
C LYS A 81 -13.17 -14.01 11.81
N PRO A 82 -13.01 -15.20 11.23
CA PRO A 82 -11.72 -15.88 11.25
C PRO A 82 -10.65 -14.99 10.62
N VAL A 83 -9.48 -14.88 11.28
CA VAL A 83 -8.35 -14.14 10.71
C VAL A 83 -7.81 -14.92 9.51
N HIS A 84 -7.74 -14.25 8.36
CA HIS A 84 -7.18 -14.83 7.14
C HIS A 84 -5.78 -14.26 6.87
N LEU A 85 -4.85 -15.16 6.53
CA LEU A 85 -3.55 -14.79 5.98
C LEU A 85 -3.72 -14.53 4.49
N MET A 86 -3.23 -13.39 4.04
CA MET A 86 -3.33 -12.90 2.68
C MET A 86 -1.95 -12.58 2.12
N ILE A 87 -1.86 -12.59 0.80
CA ILE A 87 -0.77 -12.01 0.03
C ILE A 87 -1.40 -11.12 -1.05
N SER A 88 -0.73 -10.05 -1.45
CA SER A 88 -1.19 -9.17 -2.52
C SER A 88 -0.21 -9.20 -3.68
N ILE A 89 -0.75 -9.23 -4.88
CA ILE A 89 0.01 -8.94 -6.10
C ILE A 89 -0.29 -7.50 -6.47
N ALA A 90 0.73 -6.71 -6.78
CA ALA A 90 0.56 -5.33 -7.23
C ALA A 90 1.36 -5.06 -8.52
N GLN A 91 0.83 -4.17 -9.35
CA GLN A 91 1.47 -3.67 -10.56
C GLN A 91 1.31 -2.14 -10.66
N PRO A 92 2.35 -1.38 -11.00
CA PRO A 92 2.25 0.06 -11.19
C PRO A 92 1.44 0.40 -12.45
N VAL A 93 0.62 1.43 -12.33
CA VAL A 93 -0.18 2.02 -13.41
C VAL A 93 0.50 3.32 -13.81
N LEU A 94 0.91 3.42 -15.08
CA LEU A 94 1.59 4.59 -15.62
C LEU A 94 0.67 5.33 -16.58
N ASN A 95 0.86 6.65 -16.67
CA ASN A 95 0.18 7.45 -17.68
C ASN A 95 0.60 7.03 -19.10
N PRO A 96 -0.35 6.89 -20.04
CA PRO A 96 0.01 6.65 -21.44
C PRO A 96 0.76 7.86 -22.02
N PRO A 97 1.72 7.64 -22.93
CA PRO A 97 2.48 8.73 -23.53
C PRO A 97 1.57 9.56 -24.44
N GLN A 98 1.17 10.75 -23.99
CA GLN A 98 0.31 11.68 -24.76
C GLN A 98 1.06 12.94 -25.19
N ASP A 99 2.05 13.42 -24.41
CA ASP A 99 2.91 14.54 -24.78
C ASP A 99 4.22 14.52 -23.97
N LYS A 100 5.36 14.82 -24.61
CA LYS A 100 6.75 14.60 -24.15
C LYS A 100 7.16 15.20 -22.79
N LYS A 101 6.30 15.97 -22.14
CA LYS A 101 6.59 16.63 -20.85
C LYS A 101 6.20 15.79 -19.63
N ASP A 102 5.20 14.91 -19.76
CA ASP A 102 4.57 14.20 -18.63
C ASP A 102 4.39 12.70 -18.91
N GLU A 103 5.25 12.12 -19.76
CA GLU A 103 5.18 10.69 -20.09
C GLU A 103 5.58 9.82 -18.90
N ASN A 104 4.85 8.72 -18.74
CA ASN A 104 5.13 7.63 -17.81
C ASN A 104 5.08 7.97 -16.30
N ILE A 105 4.38 9.04 -15.90
CA ILE A 105 4.17 9.32 -14.47
C ILE A 105 3.39 8.17 -13.81
N LEU A 106 3.79 7.76 -12.60
CA LEU A 106 3.06 6.80 -11.78
C LEU A 106 1.70 7.38 -11.38
N LEU A 107 0.62 6.78 -11.88
CA LEU A 107 -0.75 7.10 -11.49
C LEU A 107 -1.19 6.41 -10.20
N GLY A 108 -0.61 5.24 -9.92
CA GLY A 108 -0.94 4.44 -8.75
C GLY A 108 -0.52 2.99 -8.92
N ALA A 109 -1.05 2.12 -8.07
CA ALA A 109 -0.85 0.68 -8.16
C ALA A 109 -2.21 -0.02 -8.22
N VAL A 110 -2.33 -1.00 -9.11
CA VAL A 110 -3.44 -1.94 -9.11
C VAL A 110 -2.99 -3.20 -8.39
N GLY A 111 -3.83 -3.77 -7.54
CA GLY A 111 -3.49 -5.00 -6.84
C GLY A 111 -4.68 -5.88 -6.52
N VAL A 112 -4.40 -7.16 -6.27
CA VAL A 112 -5.38 -8.19 -5.94
C VAL A 112 -4.88 -8.99 -4.74
N ASP A 113 -5.75 -9.15 -3.74
CA ASP A 113 -5.47 -9.94 -2.55
C ASP A 113 -5.88 -11.40 -2.73
N ILE A 114 -4.98 -12.31 -2.38
CA ILE A 114 -5.15 -13.75 -2.50
C ILE A 114 -5.01 -14.39 -1.12
N PRO A 115 -5.99 -15.19 -0.65
CA PRO A 115 -5.85 -15.94 0.58
C PRO A 115 -4.76 -17.00 0.46
N VAL A 116 -3.88 -17.09 1.45
CA VAL A 116 -2.80 -18.11 1.49
C VAL A 116 -3.38 -19.54 1.47
N LYS A 117 -4.58 -19.72 2.03
CA LYS A 117 -5.29 -21.01 1.99
C LYS A 117 -5.50 -21.53 0.56
N LEU A 118 -5.80 -20.63 -0.38
CA LEU A 118 -6.01 -21.00 -1.79
C LEU A 118 -4.72 -21.56 -2.41
N LEU A 119 -3.54 -21.08 -2.00
CA LEU A 119 -2.27 -21.62 -2.49
C LEU A 119 -1.96 -23.00 -1.93
N GLN A 120 -2.40 -23.29 -0.70
CA GLN A 120 -2.20 -24.60 -0.07
C GLN A 120 -3.00 -25.70 -0.78
N GLU A 121 -4.08 -25.36 -1.48
CA GLU A 121 -4.90 -26.30 -2.25
C GLU A 121 -4.21 -26.81 -3.53
N PHE A 122 -3.13 -26.14 -3.99
CA PHE A 122 -2.38 -26.50 -5.19
C PHE A 122 -1.06 -27.23 -4.92
N SER A 123 -0.77 -27.58 -3.66
CA SER A 123 0.44 -28.32 -3.26
C SER A 123 0.17 -29.82 -3.10
#